data_AF-A0A967LS04-F1
#
_entry.id   AF-A0A967LS04-F1
#
_cell.length_a   1.000
_cell.length_b   1.000
_cell.length_c   1.000
_cell.angle_alpha   90.00
_cell.angle_beta   90.00
_cell.angle_gamma   90.00
#
_symmetry.space_group_name_H-M   'P 1'
#
loop_
_entity.id
_entity.type
_entity.pdbx_description
1 polymer ?
#
loop_
_entity_poly.entity_id
_entity_poly.type
_entity_poly.pdbx_seq_one_letter_code
_entity_poly.pdbx_strand_id
1 'polypeptide(L)' 'MLDSIEATQRALADHGYFADLDLATSVFLALRMQKALFLEGEPG' A
#
# COMPACT_ATOMS: atom_id res chain seq x y z
N MET A 1 -6.69 11.93 -1.54
CA MET A 1 -5.22 11.79 -1.36
C MET A 1 -5.02 10.72 -0.30
N LEU A 2 -3.96 9.92 -0.35
CA LEU A 2 -3.73 8.91 0.68
C LEU A 2 -3.09 9.59 1.88
N ASP A 3 -3.92 9.92 2.86
CA ASP A 3 -3.57 10.83 3.96
C ASP A 3 -3.20 10.08 5.26
N SER A 4 -3.41 8.76 5.30
CA SER A 4 -2.98 7.87 6.38
C SER A 4 -2.69 6.45 5.86
N ILE A 5 -2.15 5.60 6.75
CA ILE A 5 -1.91 4.18 6.45
C ILE A 5 -3.25 3.45 6.28
N GLU A 6 -4.23 3.72 7.14
CA GLU A 6 -5.58 3.13 7.05
C GLU A 6 -6.30 3.54 5.76
N ALA A 7 -6.15 4.81 5.35
CA ALA A 7 -6.69 5.27 4.08
C ALA A 7 -6.04 4.54 2.88
N THR A 8 -4.74 4.26 2.97
CA THR A 8 -4.00 3.48 1.96
C THR A 8 -4.49 2.04 1.90
N GLN A 9 -4.63 1.39 3.05
CA GLN A 9 -5.13 0.03 3.15
C GLN A 9 -6.55 -0.09 2.57
N ARG A 10 -7.43 0.87 2.89
CA ARG A 10 -8.79 0.88 2.37
C ARG A 10 -8.86 1.10 0.87
N ALA A 11 -8.06 2.03 0.34
CA ALA A 11 -7.98 2.26 -1.10
C ALA A 11 -7.50 1.01 -1.86
N LEU A 12 -6.53 0.28 -1.30
CA LEU A 12 -6.09 -1.00 -1.87
C LEU A 12 -7.23 -2.03 -1.85
N ALA A 13 -7.93 -2.16 -0.73
CA ALA A 13 -9.05 -3.10 -0.59
C ALA A 13 -10.20 -2.79 -1.55
N ASP A 14 -10.52 -1.51 -1.78
CA ASP A 14 -11.54 -1.07 -2.75
C ASP A 14 -11.20 -1.50 -4.20
N HIS A 15 -9.92 -1.74 -4.49
CA HIS A 15 -9.43 -2.28 -5.77
C HIS A 15 -9.17 -3.80 -5.75
N GLY A 16 -9.57 -4.50 -4.68
CA GLY A 16 -9.37 -5.95 -4.53
C GLY A 16 -7.96 -6.35 -4.07
N TYR A 17 -7.13 -5.39 -3.65
CA TYR A 17 -5.81 -5.65 -3.08
C TYR A 17 -5.88 -5.63 -1.56
N PHE A 18 -5.73 -6.79 -0.93
CA PHE A 18 -5.67 -6.87 0.52
C PHE A 18 -4.23 -6.66 0.99
N ALA A 19 -3.98 -5.49 1.58
CA ALA A 19 -2.73 -5.20 2.25
C ALA A 19 -2.88 -5.38 3.75
N ASP A 20 -1.88 -6.00 4.38
CA ASP A 20 -1.70 -5.92 5.82
C ASP A 20 -1.14 -4.54 6.21
N LEU A 21 -0.94 -4.33 7.51
CA LEU A 21 -0.43 -3.07 8.03
C LEU A 21 0.96 -2.73 7.48
N ASP A 22 1.83 -3.73 7.32
CA ASP A 22 3.22 -3.55 6.91
C ASP A 22 3.31 -3.15 5.43
N LEU A 23 2.55 -3.81 4.56
CA LEU A 23 2.43 -3.46 3.15
C LEU A 23 1.79 -2.09 2.98
N ALA A 24 0.68 -1.81 3.70
CA ALA A 24 0.02 -0.51 3.64
C ALA A 24 0.96 0.63 4.08
N THR A 25 1.77 0.39 5.12
CA THR A 25 2.79 1.35 5.59
C THR A 25 3.86 1.59 4.52
N SER A 26 4.38 0.52 3.92
CA SER A 26 5.42 0.61 2.89
C SER A 26 4.93 1.36 1.64
N VAL A 27 3.70 1.07 1.19
CA VAL A 27 3.06 1.78 0.07
C VAL A 27 2.84 3.25 0.41
N PHE A 28 2.30 3.55 1.59
CA PHE A 28 2.09 4.93 2.05
C PHE A 28 3.39 5.73 2.06
N LEU A 29 4.46 5.19 2.65
CA LEU A 29 5.77 5.85 2.69
C LEU A 29 6.38 6.02 1.30
N ALA A 30 6.32 5.00 0.43
CA ALA A 30 6.84 5.08 -0.93
C ALA A 30 6.16 6.20 -1.74
N LEU A 31 4.83 6.31 -1.64
CA LEU A 31 4.07 7.38 -2.29
C LEU A 31 4.43 8.76 -1.73
N ARG A 32 4.60 8.90 -0.41
CA ARG A 32 4.98 10.20 0.21
C ARG A 32 6.41 10.62 -0.11
N MET A 33 7.32 9.66 -0.23
CA MET A 33 8.73 9.89 -0.53
C MET A 33 9.02 9.95 -2.03
N GLN A 34 8.02 9.71 -2.88
CA GLN A 34 8.18 9.59 -4.34
C GLN A 34 9.29 8.58 -4.69
N LYS A 35 9.28 7.45 -3.99
CA LYS A 35 10.23 6.34 -4.20
C LYS A 35 9.54 5.20 -4.91
N ALA A 36 10.25 4.56 -5.82
CA ALA A 36 9.81 3.30 -6.39
C ALA A 36 9.70 2.24 -5.27
N LEU A 37 8.63 1.46 -5.31
CA LEU A 37 8.42 0.32 -4.44
C LEU A 37 8.52 -0.95 -5.27
N PHE A 38 9.39 -1.86 -4.85
CA PHE A 38 9.46 -3.18 -5.42
C PHE A 38 8.57 -4.11 -4.60
N LEU A 39 7.56 -4.70 -5.24
CA LEU A 39 6.60 -5.59 -4.62
C LEU A 39 6.77 -6.98 -5.21
N GLU A 40 7.14 -7.93 -4.35
CA GLU A 40 7.07 -9.36 -4.65
C GLU A 40 5.94 -9.96 -3.81
N GLY A 41 5.15 -10.81 -4.44
CA GLY A 41 4.16 -11.64 -3.77
C GLY A 41 4.36 -13.09 -4.21
N GLU A 42 3.88 -14.02 -3.38
CA GLU A 42 3.64 -15.38 -3.84
C GLU A 42 2.76 -15.29 -5.10
N PRO A 43 3.03 -16.06 -6.17
CA PRO A 43 2.05 -16.22 -7.24
C PRO A 43 0.75 -16.72 -6.59
N GLY A 44 -0.35 -16.02 -6.87
CA GLY A 44 -1.64 -16.24 -6.21
C GLY A 44 -2.14 -17.67 -6.25
#